data_AF-V5GMH3-F1
#
_entry.id   AF-V5GMH3-F1
#
_cell.length_a   1.000
_cell.length_b   1.000
_cell.length_c   1.000
_cell.angle_alpha   90.00
_cell.angle_beta   90.00
_cell.angle_gamma   90.00
#
_symmetry.space_group_name_H-M   'P 1'
#
loop_
_entity.id
_entity.type
_entity.pdbx_description
1 polymer ?
#
loop_
_entity_poly.entity_id
_entity_poly.type
_entity_poly.pdbx_seq_one_letter_code
_entity_poly.pdbx_strand_id
1 'polypeptide(L)'
;KKQDYMTYGAPVGSVAVTHPSGWMTVENFVVFLEHFVKFVKCTKDNKVLLILDNHSSHISPQGLNFCKNNGIVLLSMPPHTSHRLQPLDVSTYGPFKTYFNTACDNYLVNHPGETITLKNIAELVGIAFDRAFTPTNIKNGFAKSGLQPFNPQIFGDDEFLCSEVTNRPEMINE
;
A
#
# COMPACT_ATOMS: atom_id res chain seq x y z
N LYS A 1 6.65 -23.57 -13.22
CA LYS A 1 5.59 -24.37 -12.54
C LYS A 1 5.34 -24.02 -11.06
N LYS A 2 6.17 -23.22 -10.37
CA LYS A 2 5.95 -22.84 -8.95
C LYS A 2 5.15 -21.53 -8.73
N GLN A 3 4.71 -20.83 -9.78
CA GLN A 3 4.12 -19.48 -9.68
C GLN A 3 2.61 -19.42 -10.00
N ASP A 4 2.06 -20.35 -10.78
CA ASP A 4 0.68 -20.23 -11.28
C ASP A 4 -0.39 -20.19 -10.17
N TYR A 5 -0.15 -20.84 -9.03
CA TYR A 5 -1.09 -20.80 -7.91
C TYR A 5 -1.09 -19.46 -7.16
N MET A 6 0.00 -18.67 -7.26
CA MET A 6 0.11 -17.40 -6.53
C MET A 6 -0.71 -16.28 -7.14
N THR A 7 -1.21 -16.48 -8.36
CA THR A 7 -2.13 -15.57 -9.04
C THR A 7 -3.47 -16.22 -9.35
N TYR A 8 -3.65 -17.51 -9.02
CA TYR A 8 -4.92 -18.21 -9.23
C TYR A 8 -6.01 -17.60 -8.34
N GLY A 9 -7.09 -17.11 -8.95
CA GLY A 9 -8.18 -16.43 -8.24
C GLY A 9 -7.83 -15.04 -7.71
N ALA A 10 -6.62 -14.54 -7.94
CA ALA A 10 -6.24 -13.17 -7.59
C ALA A 10 -6.96 -12.15 -8.49
N PRO A 11 -7.04 -10.87 -8.08
CA PRO A 11 -7.56 -9.82 -8.94
C PRO A 11 -6.92 -9.80 -10.34
N VAL A 12 -7.70 -9.43 -11.35
CA VAL A 12 -7.23 -9.44 -12.73
C VAL A 12 -6.03 -8.50 -12.88
N GLY A 13 -4.96 -9.03 -13.46
CA GLY A 13 -3.71 -8.30 -13.67
C GLY A 13 -2.73 -8.36 -12.51
N SER A 14 -3.00 -9.12 -11.43
CA SER A 14 -2.04 -9.39 -10.37
C SER A 14 -0.76 -10.06 -10.88
N VAL A 15 0.36 -9.70 -10.27
CA VAL A 15 1.69 -10.30 -10.48
C VAL A 15 2.18 -10.83 -9.14
N ALA A 16 2.75 -12.03 -9.14
CA ALA A 16 3.33 -12.65 -7.95
C ALA A 16 4.85 -12.62 -8.00
N VAL A 17 5.47 -12.04 -6.98
CA VAL A 17 6.92 -12.03 -6.77
C VAL A 17 7.18 -12.50 -5.35
N THR A 18 8.18 -13.36 -5.15
CA THR A 18 8.50 -13.94 -3.84
C THR A 18 9.98 -13.87 -3.56
N HIS A 19 10.33 -13.63 -2.30
CA HIS A 19 11.69 -13.73 -1.81
C HIS A 19 11.74 -14.72 -0.63
N PRO A 20 12.80 -15.54 -0.47
CA PRO A 20 12.88 -16.54 0.60
C PRO A 20 12.75 -15.95 2.02
N SER A 21 13.13 -14.69 2.23
CA SER A 21 12.98 -14.03 3.53
C SER A 21 11.53 -13.62 3.85
N GLY A 22 10.62 -13.67 2.87
CA GLY A 22 9.26 -13.13 2.99
C GLY A 22 9.18 -11.60 2.92
N TRP A 23 10.31 -10.89 2.91
CA TRP A 23 10.37 -9.43 2.85
C TRP A 23 10.51 -8.90 1.43
N MET A 24 10.05 -7.66 1.21
CA MET A 24 10.28 -6.96 -0.05
C MET A 24 11.75 -6.56 -0.18
N THR A 25 12.33 -6.81 -1.35
CA THR A 25 13.68 -6.38 -1.73
C THR A 25 13.63 -5.22 -2.72
N VAL A 26 14.78 -4.63 -3.00
CA VAL A 26 14.92 -3.57 -4.01
C VAL A 26 14.47 -4.06 -5.39
N GLU A 27 14.83 -5.29 -5.76
CA GLU A 27 14.49 -5.90 -7.04
C GLU A 27 12.97 -6.11 -7.15
N ASN A 28 12.34 -6.61 -6.08
CA ASN A 28 10.89 -6.78 -6.03
C ASN A 28 10.16 -5.43 -6.15
N PHE A 29 10.71 -4.37 -5.55
CA PHE A 29 10.14 -3.04 -5.64
C PHE A 29 10.20 -2.47 -7.07
N VAL A 30 11.26 -2.74 -7.83
CA VAL A 30 11.34 -2.35 -9.24
C VAL A 30 10.26 -3.06 -10.06
N VAL A 31 10.02 -4.36 -9.83
CA VAL A 31 8.92 -5.09 -10.49
C VAL A 31 7.56 -4.49 -10.13
N PHE A 32 7.36 -4.06 -8.89
CA PHE A 32 6.17 -3.32 -8.49
C PHE A 32 6.03 -2.00 -9.26
N LEU A 33 7.11 -1.22 -9.43
CA LEU A 33 7.07 0.04 -10.18
C LEU A 33 6.75 -0.18 -11.67
N GLU A 34 7.30 -1.22 -12.29
CA GLU A 34 6.97 -1.60 -13.68
C GLU A 34 5.48 -1.94 -13.83
N HIS A 35 4.94 -2.72 -12.89
CA HIS A 35 3.52 -3.03 -12.82
C HIS A 35 2.68 -1.75 -12.61
N PHE A 36 3.07 -0.89 -11.68
CA PHE A 36 2.39 0.37 -11.39
C PHE A 36 2.30 1.27 -12.64
N VAL A 37 3.41 1.49 -13.35
CA VAL A 37 3.43 2.31 -14.59
C VAL A 37 2.52 1.70 -15.65
N LYS A 38 2.50 0.38 -15.80
CA LYS A 38 1.64 -0.31 -16.78
C LYS A 38 0.15 0.00 -16.59
N PHE A 39 -0.31 0.08 -15.35
CA PHE A 39 -1.74 0.31 -15.04
C PHE A 39 -2.09 1.79 -14.90
N VAL A 40 -1.24 2.57 -14.23
CA VAL A 40 -1.47 4.01 -13.99
C VAL A 40 -1.17 4.85 -15.23
N LYS A 41 -0.27 4.38 -16.10
CA LYS A 41 0.12 5.04 -17.35
C LYS A 41 0.61 6.48 -17.16
N CYS A 42 1.38 6.71 -16.09
CA CYS A 42 2.03 7.99 -15.86
C CYS A 42 3.11 8.26 -16.91
N THR A 43 3.37 9.55 -17.17
CA THR A 43 4.41 10.01 -18.09
C THR A 43 5.11 11.24 -17.51
N LYS A 44 6.21 11.69 -18.13
CA LYS A 44 6.90 12.91 -17.67
C LYS A 44 6.03 14.16 -17.74
N ASP A 45 5.05 14.18 -18.66
CA ASP A 45 4.10 15.27 -18.83
C ASP A 45 2.84 15.09 -17.97
N ASN A 46 2.47 13.84 -17.65
CA ASN A 46 1.37 13.50 -16.76
C ASN A 46 1.88 12.75 -15.52
N LYS A 47 2.40 13.52 -14.57
CA LYS A 47 3.06 12.99 -13.38
C LYS A 47 2.07 12.45 -12.36
N VAL A 48 2.51 11.44 -11.60
CA VAL A 48 1.76 10.85 -10.49
C VAL A 48 2.57 10.91 -9.21
N LEU A 49 1.92 11.26 -8.11
CA LEU A 49 2.48 11.20 -6.77
C LEU A 49 2.28 9.77 -6.22
N LEU A 50 3.39 9.10 -5.88
CA LEU A 50 3.39 7.81 -5.19
C LEU A 50 3.87 8.01 -3.75
N ILE A 51 3.00 7.73 -2.78
CA ILE A 51 3.28 7.89 -1.36
C ILE A 51 3.53 6.51 -0.76
N LEU A 52 4.68 6.33 -0.11
CA LEU A 52 5.08 5.06 0.52
C LEU A 52 5.58 5.28 1.95
N ASP A 53 5.62 4.21 2.73
CA ASP A 53 6.34 4.22 4.00
C ASP A 53 7.87 4.31 3.77
N ASN A 54 8.60 4.55 4.85
CA ASN A 54 10.05 4.74 4.83
C ASN A 54 10.84 3.41 4.84
N HIS A 55 10.28 2.31 4.32
CA HIS A 55 10.99 1.04 4.25
C HIS A 55 12.19 1.13 3.29
N SER A 56 13.33 0.55 3.69
CA SER A 56 14.61 0.72 2.97
C SER A 56 14.59 0.20 1.53
N SER A 57 13.74 -0.78 1.22
CA SER A 57 13.58 -1.30 -0.15
C SER A 57 13.02 -0.27 -1.13
N HIS A 58 12.28 0.74 -0.63
CA HIS A 58 11.73 1.81 -1.47
C HIS A 58 12.80 2.83 -1.89
N ILE A 59 13.91 2.89 -1.14
CA ILE A 59 14.93 3.94 -1.27
C ILE A 59 16.17 3.32 -1.89
N SER A 60 16.10 3.08 -3.20
CA SER A 60 17.23 2.61 -4.00
C SER A 60 17.52 3.57 -5.16
N PRO A 61 18.80 3.76 -5.56
CA PRO A 61 19.13 4.55 -6.75
C PRO A 61 18.41 4.06 -8.01
N GLN A 62 18.27 2.73 -8.15
CA GLN A 62 17.57 2.12 -9.27
C GLN A 62 16.08 2.47 -9.29
N GLY A 63 15.37 2.31 -8.16
CA GLY A 63 13.95 2.64 -8.05
C GLY A 63 13.69 4.14 -8.23
N LEU A 64 14.52 5.00 -7.65
CA LEU A 64 14.40 6.45 -7.79
C LEU A 64 14.61 6.92 -9.24
N ASN A 65 15.61 6.36 -9.94
CA ASN A 65 15.83 6.63 -11.35
C ASN A 65 14.66 6.15 -12.21
N PHE A 66 14.11 4.97 -11.90
CA PHE A 66 12.92 4.45 -12.58
C PHE A 66 11.73 5.39 -12.40
N CYS A 67 11.45 5.81 -11.17
CA CYS A 67 10.37 6.76 -10.88
C CYS A 67 10.52 8.06 -11.67
N LYS A 68 11.70 8.70 -11.59
CA LYS A 68 12.00 9.95 -12.29
C LYS A 68 11.84 9.82 -13.81
N ASN A 69 12.27 8.71 -14.39
CA ASN A 69 12.19 8.49 -15.83
C ASN A 69 10.75 8.24 -16.33
N ASN A 70 9.86 7.74 -15.47
CA ASN A 70 8.47 7.42 -15.80
C ASN A 70 7.45 8.46 -15.30
N GLY A 71 7.89 9.59 -14.75
CA GLY A 71 6.99 10.64 -14.26
C GLY A 71 6.35 10.36 -12.91
N ILE A 72 6.96 9.49 -12.10
CA ILE A 72 6.54 9.23 -10.72
C ILE A 72 7.30 10.18 -9.79
N VAL A 73 6.57 10.97 -9.01
CA VAL A 73 7.09 11.72 -7.88
C VAL A 73 6.94 10.84 -6.65
N LEU A 74 8.05 10.36 -6.10
CA LEU A 74 8.05 9.51 -4.91
C LEU A 74 8.11 10.37 -3.65
N LEU A 75 7.20 10.14 -2.71
CA LEU A 75 7.17 10.79 -1.40
C LEU A 75 7.15 9.73 -0.30
N SER A 76 8.10 9.79 0.63
CA SER A 76 8.08 8.95 1.83
C SER A 76 7.36 9.66 2.97
N MET A 77 6.55 8.92 3.73
CA MET A 77 5.89 9.44 4.91
C MET A 77 6.88 9.57 6.08
N PRO A 78 6.72 10.57 6.96
CA PRO A 78 7.47 10.64 8.20
C PRO A 78 7.26 9.37 9.05
N PRO A 79 8.27 8.93 9.83
CA PRO A 79 8.12 7.78 10.71
C PRO A 79 6.89 7.87 11.61
N HIS A 80 6.24 6.73 11.87
CA HIS A 80 5.08 6.60 12.77
C HIS A 80 3.81 7.37 12.37
N THR A 81 3.71 7.87 11.13
CA THR A 81 2.53 8.62 10.67
C THR A 81 1.56 7.82 9.78
N SER A 82 1.87 6.56 9.43
CA SER A 82 1.06 5.77 8.48
C SER A 82 -0.41 5.65 8.89
N HIS A 83 -0.69 5.48 10.18
CA HIS A 83 -2.05 5.40 10.71
C HIS A 83 -2.94 6.63 10.42
N ARG A 84 -2.36 7.75 9.96
CA ARG A 84 -3.05 8.97 9.56
C ARG A 84 -2.85 9.31 8.08
N LEU A 85 -1.61 9.24 7.62
CA LEU A 85 -1.23 9.69 6.28
C LEU A 85 -1.36 8.61 5.21
N GLN A 86 -1.45 7.32 5.57
CA GLN A 86 -1.55 6.22 4.61
C GLN A 86 -3.02 5.91 4.31
N PRO A 87 -3.56 6.25 3.11
CA PRO A 87 -4.98 6.06 2.80
C PRO A 87 -5.44 4.60 2.90
N LEU A 88 -4.52 3.67 2.61
CA LEU A 88 -4.78 2.24 2.73
C LEU A 88 -5.06 1.84 4.17
N ASP A 89 -4.27 2.33 5.14
CA ASP A 89 -4.45 2.02 6.55
C ASP A 89 -5.72 2.66 7.11
N VAL A 90 -6.00 3.90 6.69
CA VAL A 90 -7.11 4.71 7.24
C VAL A 90 -8.48 4.19 6.82
N SER A 91 -8.64 3.63 5.61
CA SER A 91 -9.98 3.28 5.11
C SER A 91 -10.09 1.94 4.37
N THR A 92 -9.00 1.32 3.93
CA THR A 92 -9.08 0.16 3.02
C THR A 92 -8.72 -1.15 3.70
N TYR A 93 -7.64 -1.17 4.48
CA TYR A 93 -7.12 -2.39 5.12
C TYR A 93 -7.99 -2.91 6.24
N GLY A 94 -8.73 -2.05 6.95
CA GLY A 94 -9.72 -2.48 7.94
C GLY A 94 -10.78 -3.40 7.29
N PRO A 95 -11.57 -2.90 6.33
CA PRO A 95 -12.53 -3.71 5.58
C PRO A 95 -11.90 -4.92 4.89
N PHE A 96 -10.70 -4.77 4.30
CA PHE A 96 -10.00 -5.89 3.66
C PHE A 96 -9.74 -7.04 4.61
N LYS A 97 -9.21 -6.77 5.82
CA LYS A 97 -8.97 -7.80 6.83
C LYS A 97 -10.27 -8.49 7.24
N THR A 98 -11.35 -7.73 7.40
CA THR A 98 -12.67 -8.30 7.71
C THR A 98 -13.14 -9.25 6.62
N TYR A 99 -13.16 -8.80 5.36
CA TYR A 99 -13.63 -9.63 4.25
C TYR A 99 -12.72 -10.83 3.96
N PHE A 100 -11.40 -10.66 4.15
CA PHE A 100 -10.44 -11.75 4.01
C PHE A 100 -10.68 -12.82 5.08
N ASN A 101 -10.88 -12.44 6.34
CA ASN A 101 -11.21 -13.39 7.40
C ASN A 101 -12.54 -14.11 7.11
N THR A 102 -13.56 -13.39 6.65
CA THR A 102 -14.82 -14.03 6.23
C THR A 102 -14.63 -15.00 5.07
N ALA A 103 -13.76 -14.68 4.11
CA ALA A 103 -13.43 -15.59 3.01
C ALA A 103 -12.73 -16.85 3.52
N CYS A 104 -11.78 -16.71 4.45
CA CYS A 104 -11.11 -17.83 5.11
C CYS A 104 -12.10 -18.72 5.88
N ASP A 105 -13.01 -18.13 6.67
CA ASP A 105 -14.01 -18.89 7.44
C ASP A 105 -14.93 -19.68 6.50
N ASN A 106 -15.42 -19.04 5.44
CA ASN A 106 -16.23 -19.71 4.43
C ASN A 106 -15.48 -20.84 3.72
N TYR A 107 -14.18 -20.68 3.44
CA TYR A 107 -13.38 -21.73 2.85
C TYR A 107 -13.33 -22.96 3.77
N LEU A 108 -13.04 -22.76 5.06
CA LEU A 108 -12.92 -23.84 6.04
C LEU A 108 -14.25 -24.57 6.29
N VAL A 109 -15.37 -23.86 6.28
CA VAL A 109 -16.72 -24.46 6.39
C VAL A 109 -17.03 -25.34 5.18
N ASN A 110 -16.65 -24.89 3.97
CA ASN A 110 -16.93 -25.62 2.72
C ASN A 110 -15.93 -26.75 2.42
N HIS A 111 -14.78 -26.79 3.10
CA HIS A 111 -13.75 -27.82 2.94
C HIS A 111 -13.36 -28.45 4.29
N PRO A 112 -14.25 -29.25 4.91
CA PRO A 112 -13.99 -29.84 6.22
C PRO A 112 -12.73 -30.73 6.23
N GLY A 113 -11.84 -30.48 7.19
CA GLY A 113 -10.60 -31.25 7.35
C GLY A 113 -9.41 -30.76 6.51
N GLU A 114 -9.61 -29.73 5.67
CA GLU A 114 -8.53 -29.06 4.97
C GLU A 114 -7.99 -27.86 5.77
N THR A 115 -6.75 -27.47 5.48
CA THR A 115 -6.13 -26.25 6.01
C THR A 115 -5.87 -25.27 4.89
N ILE A 116 -5.94 -23.97 5.20
CA ILE A 116 -5.58 -22.92 4.26
C ILE A 116 -4.06 -22.95 4.05
N THR A 117 -3.65 -23.08 2.79
CA THR A 117 -2.23 -23.06 2.40
C THR A 117 -1.95 -21.86 1.49
N LEU A 118 -0.67 -21.65 1.15
CA LEU A 118 -0.25 -20.61 0.19
C LEU A 118 -0.95 -20.71 -1.18
N LYS A 119 -1.47 -21.89 -1.54
CA LYS A 119 -2.23 -22.08 -2.79
C LYS A 119 -3.60 -21.41 -2.79
N ASN A 120 -4.18 -21.21 -1.61
CA ASN A 120 -5.51 -20.65 -1.44
C ASN A 120 -5.48 -19.13 -1.25
N ILE A 121 -4.35 -18.57 -0.79
CA ILE A 121 -4.25 -17.16 -0.40
C ILE A 121 -4.64 -16.22 -1.54
N ALA A 122 -4.17 -16.46 -2.77
CA ALA A 122 -4.45 -15.61 -3.92
C ALA A 122 -5.96 -15.49 -4.21
N GLU A 123 -6.67 -16.61 -4.18
CA GLU A 123 -8.12 -16.68 -4.38
C GLU A 123 -8.89 -15.98 -3.26
N LEU A 124 -8.51 -16.23 -2.01
CA LEU A 124 -9.11 -15.59 -0.84
C LEU A 124 -8.88 -14.07 -0.84
N VAL A 125 -7.71 -13.62 -1.28
CA VAL A 125 -7.41 -12.20 -1.51
C VAL A 125 -8.30 -11.64 -2.60
N GLY A 126 -8.51 -12.35 -3.72
CA GLY A 126 -9.41 -11.93 -4.78
C GLY A 126 -10.83 -11.67 -4.30
N ILE A 127 -11.39 -12.57 -3.49
CA ILE A 127 -12.73 -12.43 -2.90
C ILE A 127 -12.83 -11.18 -2.01
N ALA A 128 -11.80 -10.93 -1.20
CA ALA A 128 -11.77 -9.80 -0.27
C ALA A 128 -11.48 -8.46 -0.96
N PHE A 129 -10.64 -8.47 -1.99
CA PHE A 129 -10.15 -7.27 -2.66
C PHE A 129 -11.29 -6.46 -3.27
N ASP A 130 -12.15 -7.08 -4.07
CA ASP A 130 -13.25 -6.39 -4.76
C ASP A 130 -14.25 -5.75 -3.79
N ARG A 131 -14.40 -6.34 -2.59
CA ARG A 131 -15.29 -5.82 -1.55
C ARG A 131 -14.66 -4.69 -0.73
N ALA A 132 -13.35 -4.72 -0.54
CA ALA A 132 -12.64 -3.74 0.28
C ALA A 132 -12.17 -2.52 -0.52
N PHE A 133 -11.60 -2.73 -1.71
CA PHE A 133 -10.99 -1.70 -2.55
C PHE A 133 -12.03 -1.01 -3.44
N THR A 134 -13.16 -0.62 -2.85
CA THR A 134 -14.21 0.10 -3.57
C THR A 134 -13.80 1.55 -3.83
N PRO A 135 -14.32 2.20 -4.90
CA PRO A 135 -14.07 3.61 -5.15
C PRO A 135 -14.42 4.51 -3.96
N THR A 136 -15.45 4.15 -3.20
CA THR A 136 -15.86 4.87 -1.99
C THR A 136 -14.80 4.77 -0.89
N ASN A 137 -14.33 3.56 -0.57
CA ASN A 137 -13.29 3.37 0.46
C ASN A 137 -11.98 4.05 0.07
N ILE A 138 -11.59 3.94 -1.20
CA ILE A 138 -10.37 4.58 -1.72
C ILE A 138 -10.48 6.10 -1.58
N LYS A 139 -11.56 6.72 -2.08
CA LYS A 139 -11.77 8.17 -1.99
C LYS A 139 -11.81 8.66 -0.54
N ASN A 140 -12.50 7.94 0.34
CA ASN A 140 -12.56 8.25 1.76
C ASN A 140 -11.18 8.17 2.43
N GLY A 141 -10.36 7.17 2.07
CA GLY A 141 -8.97 7.07 2.55
C GLY A 141 -8.16 8.32 2.21
N PHE A 142 -8.19 8.75 0.94
CA PHE A 142 -7.47 9.96 0.53
C PHE A 142 -8.01 11.24 1.19
N ALA A 143 -9.33 11.37 1.34
CA ALA A 143 -9.94 12.53 1.98
C ALA A 143 -9.58 12.62 3.46
N LYS A 144 -9.64 11.50 4.20
CA LYS A 144 -9.29 11.44 5.63
C LYS A 144 -7.81 11.67 5.90
N SER A 145 -6.94 11.31 4.97
CA SER A 145 -5.51 11.61 5.06
C SER A 145 -5.16 13.05 4.62
N GLY A 146 -6.15 13.87 4.23
CA GLY A 146 -5.92 15.24 3.77
C GLY A 146 -5.18 15.34 2.44
N LEU A 147 -5.13 14.26 1.66
CA LEU A 147 -4.38 14.20 0.40
C LEU A 147 -5.25 14.59 -0.81
N GLN A 148 -6.53 14.19 -0.80
CA GLN A 148 -7.47 14.59 -1.84
C GLN A 148 -8.91 14.69 -1.29
N PRO A 149 -9.48 15.91 -1.18
CA PRO A 149 -8.83 17.21 -1.46
C PRO A 149 -7.65 17.46 -0.52
N PHE A 150 -6.64 18.19 -1.02
CA PHE A 150 -5.48 18.54 -0.21
C PHE A 150 -5.89 19.47 0.95
N ASN A 151 -5.66 19.02 2.18
CA ASN A 151 -5.91 19.78 3.39
C ASN A 151 -4.75 19.59 4.38
N PRO A 152 -3.84 20.57 4.51
CA PRO A 152 -2.73 20.49 5.45
C PRO A 152 -3.17 20.65 6.92
N GLN A 153 -4.40 21.10 7.16
CA GLN A 153 -4.98 21.33 8.50
C GLN A 153 -6.00 20.24 8.86
N ILE A 154 -5.88 19.04 8.27
CA ILE A 154 -6.79 17.92 8.52
C ILE A 154 -6.62 17.33 9.92
N PHE A 155 -5.45 17.52 10.54
CA PHE A 155 -5.14 17.03 11.89
C PHE A 155 -5.07 18.23 12.86
N GLY A 156 -5.70 18.09 14.02
CA GLY A 156 -5.68 19.12 15.06
C GLY A 156 -4.37 19.14 15.86
N ASP A 157 -4.09 20.26 16.52
CA ASP A 157 -2.90 20.44 17.38
C ASP A 157 -2.85 19.40 18.51
N ASP A 158 -4.01 18.98 19.02
CA ASP A 158 -4.15 17.94 20.05
C ASP A 158 -3.59 16.58 19.59
N GLU A 159 -3.61 16.32 18.29
CA GLU A 159 -3.10 15.08 17.70
C GLU A 159 -1.57 15.06 17.61
N PHE A 160 -0.92 16.23 17.75
CA PHE A 160 0.53 16.38 17.78
C PHE A 160 1.11 16.45 19.20
N LEU A 161 0.27 16.42 20.25
CA LEU A 161 0.73 16.53 21.65
C LEU A 161 1.80 15.49 22.02
N CYS A 162 1.67 14.25 21.52
CA CYS A 162 2.67 13.20 21.78
C CYS A 162 4.05 13.51 21.16
N SER A 163 4.12 14.40 20.17
CA SER A 163 5.37 14.80 19.51
C SER A 163 6.06 15.99 20.19
N GLU A 164 5.36 16.73 21.08
CA GLU A 164 5.91 17.90 21.78
C GLU A 164 7.19 17.58 22.56
N VAL A 165 7.27 16.40 23.16
CA VAL A 165 8.46 15.93 23.90
C VAL A 165 9.71 15.75 23.03
N THR A 166 9.53 15.68 21.71
CA THR A 166 10.62 15.55 20.72
C THR A 166 10.83 16.77 19.84
N ASN A 167 9.99 17.81 19.98
CA ASN A 167 10.13 19.04 19.21
C ASN A 167 11.46 19.72 19.56
N ARG A 168 12.25 20.03 18.52
CA ARG A 168 13.45 20.86 18.67
C ARG A 168 13.05 22.32 18.47
N PRO A 169 13.53 23.26 19.30
CA PRO A 169 13.28 24.67 19.08
C PRO A 169 13.78 25.07 17.69
N GLU A 170 13.01 25.92 17.00
CA GLU A 170 13.43 26.46 15.71
C GLU A 170 14.75 27.22 15.90
N MET A 171 15.74 26.90 15.07
CA MET A 171 16.99 27.63 15.02
C MET A 171 16.67 29.04 14.50
N ILE A 172 16.61 30.01 15.40
CA ILE A 172 16.52 31.42 15.05
C ILE A 172 17.84 31.78 14.38
N ASN A 173 17.82 31.92 13.05
CA ASN A 173 18.96 32.48 12.33
C ASN A 173 18.95 34.00 12.59
N GLU A 174 19.88 34.48 13.41
CA GLU A 174 20.26 35.90 13.50
C GLU A 174 20.94 36.39 12.22
#